data_AF-A0A535EKD5-F1
#
_entry.id   AF-A0A535EKD5-F1
#
_cell.length_a   1.000
_cell.length_b   1.000
_cell.length_c   1.000
_cell.angle_alpha   90.00
_cell.angle_beta   90.00
_cell.angle_gamma   90.00
#
_symmetry.space_group_name_H-M   'P 1'
#
loop_
_entity.id
_entity.type
_entity.pdbx_description
1 polymer ?
#
loop_
_entity_poly.entity_id
_entity_poly.type
_entity_poly.pdbx_seq_one_letter_code
_entity_poly.pdbx_strand_id
1 'polypeptide(L)'
;MAGVPSRGSFVRCLTAGVFLAGTCAWAAAAPPARAAAFVESAQEVTLRALGAPGVDASGSAVTLAVAFPPPAGPLAPAGSFARLFFAHSPGASSVTLVVNGRPLTTVGLSDATAGGGVLEVRVPPATLHRDRPNVLDARFVLRPSGGGSAGPFARLGPQTLMHYQLFVPPGEEPPSLLEAFPFPLVRGGTPARLGLVLPSAPSDSDLAVALRLVADTGRRAGGGVAPEVVTAGAEGWLRSSGVPALLVGPLGRLPLAAAVLRGAGFSPALGPAGESVGRDDGLLVRARSPWD
;
A
#
# COMPACT_ATOMS: atom_id res chain seq x y z
N MET A 1 -52.17 -12.71 49.41
CA MET A 1 -51.44 -13.73 50.19
C MET A 1 -50.03 -13.18 50.36
N ALA A 2 -49.72 -12.46 51.46
CA ALA A 2 -49.46 -12.98 52.82
C ALA A 2 -48.29 -13.99 52.78
N GLY A 3 -47.17 -13.82 53.49
CA GLY A 3 -46.76 -12.85 54.50
C GLY A 3 -45.43 -13.34 55.10
N VAL A 4 -44.56 -12.41 55.46
CA VAL A 4 -43.37 -12.64 56.31
C VAL A 4 -43.84 -12.72 57.77
N PRO A 5 -43.35 -13.67 58.61
CA PRO A 5 -42.40 -13.32 59.70
C PRO A 5 -41.36 -14.44 59.98
N SER A 6 -40.09 -14.14 60.23
CA SER A 6 -39.43 -13.62 61.46
C SER A 6 -39.13 -14.66 62.57
N ARG A 7 -37.82 -14.74 62.85
CA ARG A 7 -37.11 -14.84 64.16
C ARG A 7 -37.03 -16.17 64.93
N GLY A 8 -35.78 -16.46 65.31
CA GLY A 8 -35.40 -16.94 66.66
C GLY A 8 -34.71 -18.30 66.64
N SER A 9 -33.39 -18.33 66.81
CA SER A 9 -32.72 -18.77 68.07
C SER A 9 -32.55 -20.31 68.14
N PHE A 10 -31.47 -20.95 68.59
CA PHE A 10 -30.23 -20.61 69.27
C PHE A 10 -29.40 -21.93 69.29
N VAL A 11 -28.10 -21.85 69.61
CA VAL A 11 -27.30 -22.87 70.33
C VAL A 11 -26.51 -23.96 69.55
N ARG A 12 -25.18 -23.76 69.63
CA ARG A 12 -24.05 -24.69 69.94
C ARG A 12 -23.36 -25.53 68.87
N CYS A 13 -22.05 -25.23 68.78
CA CYS A 13 -20.89 -26.12 68.88
C CYS A 13 -20.88 -27.40 68.03
N LEU A 14 -19.94 -27.47 67.09
CA LEU A 14 -18.75 -28.32 67.29
C LEU A 14 -17.64 -27.93 66.32
N THR A 15 -16.52 -27.59 66.93
CA THR A 15 -15.17 -27.50 66.39
C THR A 15 -14.76 -28.81 65.72
N ALA A 16 -14.36 -28.73 64.46
CA ALA A 16 -13.43 -29.66 63.83
C ALA A 16 -12.52 -28.85 62.90
N GLY A 17 -11.39 -28.41 63.45
CA GLY A 17 -10.34 -27.78 62.67
C GLY A 17 -9.66 -28.83 61.80
N VAL A 18 -9.86 -28.73 60.49
CA VAL A 18 -9.00 -29.37 59.51
C VAL A 18 -8.08 -28.27 58.97
N PHE A 19 -6.81 -28.31 59.39
CA PHE A 19 -5.74 -27.57 58.74
C PHE A 19 -5.52 -28.16 57.35
N LEU A 20 -6.24 -27.65 56.36
CA LEU A 20 -5.85 -27.79 54.96
C LEU A 20 -4.65 -26.87 54.75
N ALA A 21 -3.47 -27.47 54.63
CA ALA A 21 -2.27 -26.81 54.13
C ALA A 21 -2.56 -26.36 52.69
N GLY A 22 -3.12 -25.15 52.56
CA GLY A 22 -3.30 -24.48 51.29
C GLY A 22 -1.93 -24.14 50.73
N THR A 23 -1.49 -24.91 49.74
CA THR A 23 -0.45 -24.46 48.84
C THR A 23 -1.04 -23.27 48.07
N CYS A 24 -0.67 -22.06 48.51
CA CYS A 24 -0.85 -20.85 47.72
C CYS A 24 0.01 -20.99 46.46
N ALA A 25 -0.51 -21.67 45.44
CA ALA A 25 0.01 -21.56 44.10
C ALA A 25 -0.25 -20.12 43.66
N TRP A 26 0.80 -19.31 43.76
CA TRP A 26 0.86 -18.03 43.07
C TRP A 26 0.76 -18.33 41.58
N ALA A 27 -0.46 -18.30 41.04
CA ALA A 27 -0.69 -18.21 39.62
C ALA A 27 -0.15 -16.85 39.19
N ALA A 28 1.11 -16.83 38.72
CA ALA A 28 1.66 -15.66 38.05
C ALA A 28 0.69 -15.32 36.92
N ALA A 29 -0.04 -14.21 37.05
CA ALA A 29 -0.90 -13.72 36.00
C ALA A 29 -0.03 -13.58 34.74
N ALA A 30 -0.35 -14.35 33.70
CA ALA A 30 0.33 -14.22 32.42
C ALA A 30 0.26 -12.73 32.03
N PRO A 31 1.40 -12.11 31.68
CA PRO A 31 1.38 -10.71 31.24
C PRO A 31 0.33 -10.59 30.12
N PRO A 32 -0.49 -9.53 30.11
CA PRO A 32 -1.51 -9.36 29.09
C PRO A 32 -0.85 -9.50 27.73
N ALA A 33 -1.38 -10.43 26.91
CA ALA A 33 -0.90 -10.64 25.56
C ALA A 33 -0.86 -9.29 24.87
N ARG A 34 0.35 -8.81 24.57
CA ARG A 34 0.58 -7.51 23.94
C ARG A 34 -0.13 -7.58 22.61
N ALA A 35 -1.27 -6.87 22.47
CA ALA A 35 -2.00 -6.82 21.23
C ALA A 35 -1.02 -6.40 20.14
N ALA A 36 -0.80 -7.28 19.16
CA ALA A 36 0.12 -7.01 18.08
C ALA A 36 -0.33 -5.71 17.40
N ALA A 37 0.51 -4.67 17.47
CA ALA A 37 0.21 -3.39 16.86
C ALA A 37 0.07 -3.62 15.35
N PHE A 38 -1.06 -3.20 14.79
CA PHE A 38 -1.29 -3.25 13.35
C PHE A 38 -0.23 -2.39 12.66
N VAL A 39 0.54 -2.98 11.75
CA VAL A 39 1.42 -2.20 10.88
C VAL A 39 0.55 -1.68 9.75
N GLU A 40 -0.01 -0.49 9.95
CA GLU A 40 -0.70 0.23 8.90
C GLU A 40 0.30 0.59 7.80
N SER A 41 0.09 0.04 6.60
CA SER A 41 0.86 0.43 5.41
C SER A 41 -0.07 1.16 4.45
N ALA A 42 0.46 2.20 3.83
CA ALA A 42 -0.28 2.99 2.86
C ALA A 42 0.48 3.07 1.53
N GLN A 43 -0.28 3.15 0.44
CA GLN A 43 0.24 3.45 -0.88
C GLN A 43 -0.39 4.76 -1.36
N GLU A 44 0.44 5.74 -1.68
CA GLU A 44 0.00 7.01 -2.25
C GLU A 44 0.46 7.11 -3.69
N VAL A 45 -0.46 7.45 -4.58
CA VAL A 45 -0.16 7.66 -6.00
C VAL A 45 -0.68 9.03 -6.40
N THR A 46 0.23 9.91 -6.81
CA THR A 46 -0.08 11.28 -7.27
C THR A 46 -0.09 11.35 -8.80
N LEU A 47 -0.76 12.36 -9.39
CA LEU A 47 -0.67 12.59 -10.84
C LEU A 47 0.77 12.81 -11.30
N ARG A 48 1.56 13.54 -10.51
CA ARG A 48 2.99 13.75 -10.78
C ARG A 48 3.75 12.44 -10.86
N ALA A 49 3.50 11.50 -9.95
CA ALA A 49 4.15 10.18 -9.96
C ALA A 49 3.75 9.36 -11.20
N LEU A 50 2.57 9.62 -11.76
CA LEU A 50 2.12 9.06 -13.03
C LEU A 50 2.67 9.79 -14.27
N GLY A 51 3.52 10.81 -14.08
CA GLY A 51 4.07 11.62 -15.16
C GLY A 51 3.10 12.69 -15.69
N ALA A 52 1.98 12.95 -15.00
CA ALA A 52 1.02 13.97 -15.40
C ALA A 52 1.27 15.29 -14.66
N PRO A 53 1.52 16.41 -15.36
CA PRO A 53 1.75 17.74 -14.76
C PRO A 53 0.45 18.40 -14.25
N GLY A 54 -0.70 17.75 -14.43
CA GLY A 54 -2.05 18.24 -14.19
C GLY A 54 -2.94 17.95 -15.39
N VAL A 55 -4.24 18.21 -15.26
CA VAL A 55 -5.22 18.08 -16.35
C VAL A 55 -6.15 19.27 -16.30
N ASP A 56 -6.43 19.91 -17.43
CA ASP A 56 -7.33 21.05 -17.52
C ASP A 56 -8.35 20.87 -18.66
N ALA A 57 -9.48 21.56 -18.53
CA ALA A 57 -10.51 21.63 -19.55
C ALA A 57 -11.31 22.93 -19.42
N SER A 58 -11.90 23.36 -20.53
CA SER A 58 -12.74 24.55 -20.62
C SER A 58 -14.16 24.19 -21.04
N GLY A 59 -15.15 24.83 -20.45
CA GLY A 59 -16.57 24.57 -20.70
C GLY A 59 -17.42 24.74 -19.44
N SER A 60 -18.73 24.97 -19.61
CA SER A 60 -19.67 25.11 -18.49
C SER A 60 -19.96 23.79 -17.78
N ALA A 61 -19.72 22.66 -18.45
CA ALA A 61 -19.74 21.32 -17.85
C ALA A 61 -18.54 20.54 -18.39
N VAL A 62 -17.60 20.18 -17.52
CA VAL A 62 -16.39 19.44 -17.91
C VAL A 62 -16.14 18.28 -16.97
N THR A 63 -15.58 17.20 -17.51
CA THR A 63 -15.15 16.04 -16.73
C THR A 63 -13.66 15.85 -16.92
N LEU A 64 -12.91 15.89 -15.83
CA LEU A 64 -11.48 15.58 -15.80
C LEU A 64 -11.32 14.18 -15.20
N ALA A 65 -10.87 13.23 -16.01
CA ALA A 65 -10.72 11.83 -15.61
C ALA A 65 -9.24 11.44 -15.51
N VAL A 66 -8.87 10.74 -14.44
CA VAL A 66 -7.52 10.20 -14.24
C VAL A 66 -7.61 8.75 -13.80
N ALA A 67 -6.84 7.88 -14.47
CA ALA A 67 -6.65 6.50 -14.05
C ALA A 67 -5.47 6.37 -13.07
N PHE A 68 -5.74 5.83 -11.88
CA PHE A 68 -4.75 5.39 -10.91
C PHE A 68 -4.55 3.88 -11.01
N PRO A 69 -3.34 3.34 -10.77
CA PRO A 69 -3.13 1.90 -10.74
C PRO A 69 -3.98 1.24 -9.62
N PRO A 70 -4.26 -0.06 -9.71
CA PRO A 70 -4.88 -0.79 -8.61
C PRO A 70 -4.04 -0.70 -7.31
N PRO A 71 -4.65 -0.91 -6.13
CA PRO A 71 -3.92 -1.01 -4.88
C PRO A 71 -2.91 -2.16 -4.94
N ALA A 72 -1.71 -1.94 -4.40
CA ALA A 72 -0.61 -2.89 -4.37
C ALA A 72 -0.82 -4.03 -3.35
N GLY A 73 -2.00 -4.11 -2.72
CA GLY A 73 -2.28 -5.11 -1.70
C GLY A 73 -3.75 -5.10 -1.28
N PRO A 74 -4.09 -5.92 -0.27
CA PRO A 74 -5.43 -5.93 0.30
C PRO A 74 -5.75 -4.55 0.88
N LEU A 75 -6.97 -4.05 0.68
CA LEU A 75 -7.39 -2.76 1.25
C LEU A 75 -7.83 -2.92 2.71
N ALA A 76 -7.47 -1.97 3.56
CA ALA A 76 -7.92 -1.92 4.94
C ALA A 76 -9.36 -1.41 5.09
N PRO A 77 -10.09 -1.87 6.13
CA PRO A 77 -11.41 -1.34 6.44
C PRO A 77 -11.40 0.14 6.83
N ALA A 78 -10.27 0.63 7.38
CA ALA A 78 -10.09 2.02 7.82
C ALA A 78 -10.33 3.06 6.70
N GLY A 79 -10.28 2.60 5.44
CA GLY A 79 -10.75 3.32 4.27
C GLY A 79 -9.62 4.02 3.52
N SER A 80 -9.65 3.91 2.20
CA SER A 80 -8.83 4.71 1.29
C SER A 80 -9.39 6.13 1.19
N PHE A 81 -8.64 7.08 0.63
CA PHE A 81 -9.17 8.40 0.29
C PHE A 81 -8.61 8.93 -1.03
N ALA A 82 -9.35 9.82 -1.66
CA ALA A 82 -8.88 10.61 -2.80
C ALA A 82 -8.75 12.07 -2.35
N ARG A 83 -7.63 12.71 -2.69
CA ARG A 83 -7.41 14.13 -2.42
C ARG A 83 -7.20 14.87 -3.73
N LEU A 84 -8.13 15.75 -4.05
CA LEU A 84 -8.10 16.61 -5.22
C LEU A 84 -7.46 17.94 -4.87
N PHE A 85 -6.52 18.35 -5.69
CA PHE A 85 -6.05 19.73 -5.76
C PHE A 85 -6.60 20.29 -7.07
N PHE A 86 -7.37 21.37 -7.00
CA PHE A 86 -8.07 21.88 -8.18
C PHE A 86 -8.06 23.41 -8.27
N ALA A 87 -8.32 23.93 -9.46
CA ALA A 87 -8.58 25.35 -9.70
C ALA A 87 -9.73 25.47 -10.71
N HIS A 88 -10.46 26.60 -10.69
CA HIS A 88 -11.59 26.82 -11.58
C HIS A 88 -11.84 28.31 -11.83
N SER A 89 -12.63 28.65 -12.84
CA SER A 89 -13.11 30.01 -13.04
C SER A 89 -14.02 30.47 -11.88
N PRO A 90 -13.93 31.74 -11.42
CA PRO A 90 -14.83 32.31 -10.41
C PRO A 90 -16.32 32.19 -10.77
N GLY A 91 -17.19 32.21 -9.75
CA GLY A 91 -18.65 32.11 -9.88
C GLY A 91 -19.28 30.87 -9.23
N ALA A 92 -20.62 30.84 -9.20
CA ALA A 92 -21.40 29.81 -8.52
C ALA A 92 -21.30 28.46 -9.24
N SER A 93 -20.40 27.59 -8.78
CA SER A 93 -20.05 26.36 -9.47
C SER A 93 -20.13 25.15 -8.53
N SER A 94 -19.97 23.94 -9.05
CA SER A 94 -19.86 22.74 -8.22
C SER A 94 -18.88 21.75 -8.82
N VAL A 95 -18.31 20.89 -7.97
CA VAL A 95 -17.54 19.72 -8.38
C VAL A 95 -18.14 18.47 -7.75
N THR A 96 -18.41 17.46 -8.57
CA THR A 96 -18.76 16.11 -8.11
C THR A 96 -17.55 15.22 -8.26
N LEU A 97 -17.15 14.55 -7.18
CA LEU A 97 -16.11 13.53 -7.22
C LEU A 97 -16.72 12.16 -7.45
N VAL A 98 -16.23 11.43 -8.45
CA VAL A 98 -16.70 10.08 -8.80
C VAL A 98 -15.51 9.15 -8.87
N VAL A 99 -15.62 7.94 -8.30
CA VAL A 99 -14.62 6.89 -8.42
C VAL A 99 -15.26 5.66 -9.05
N ASN A 100 -14.70 5.17 -10.16
CA ASN A 100 -15.20 4.02 -10.91
C ASN A 100 -16.71 4.12 -11.22
N GLY A 101 -17.15 5.31 -11.64
CA GLY A 101 -18.56 5.59 -11.94
C GLY A 101 -19.47 5.79 -10.73
N ARG A 102 -18.98 5.65 -9.49
CA ARG A 102 -19.77 5.87 -8.27
C ARG A 102 -19.51 7.27 -7.69
N PRO A 103 -20.53 8.14 -7.58
CA PRO A 103 -20.36 9.45 -6.99
C PRO A 103 -20.09 9.33 -5.49
N LEU A 104 -19.08 10.05 -5.00
CA LEU A 104 -18.68 10.04 -3.59
C LEU A 104 -19.19 11.28 -2.86
N THR A 105 -19.01 12.47 -3.46
CA THR A 105 -19.46 13.73 -2.88
C THR A 105 -19.66 14.80 -3.95
N THR A 106 -20.45 15.83 -3.63
CA THR A 106 -20.60 17.06 -4.41
C THR A 106 -20.35 18.25 -3.51
N VAL A 107 -19.49 19.17 -3.94
CA VAL A 107 -19.15 20.36 -3.17
C VAL A 107 -19.41 21.61 -4.02
N GLY A 108 -20.00 22.63 -3.38
CA GLY A 108 -20.14 23.95 -3.97
C GLY A 108 -18.80 24.64 -4.07
N LEU A 109 -18.52 25.23 -5.22
CA LEU A 109 -17.31 25.98 -5.49
C LEU A 109 -17.58 27.47 -5.30
N SER A 110 -16.60 28.19 -4.77
CA SER A 110 -16.69 29.63 -4.52
C SER A 110 -15.47 30.36 -5.07
N ASP A 111 -15.52 31.69 -5.09
CA ASP A 111 -14.40 32.51 -5.53
C ASP A 111 -13.14 32.30 -4.66
N ALA A 112 -13.32 31.90 -3.39
CA ALA A 112 -12.21 31.56 -2.49
C ALA A 112 -11.44 30.31 -2.92
N THR A 113 -12.07 29.37 -3.64
CA THR A 113 -11.43 28.15 -4.15
C THR A 113 -10.99 28.25 -5.61
N ALA A 114 -11.33 29.34 -6.31
CA ALA A 114 -11.09 29.51 -7.74
C ALA A 114 -9.60 29.40 -8.11
N GLY A 115 -8.72 30.03 -7.33
CA GLY A 115 -7.27 29.98 -7.55
C GLY A 115 -6.59 28.69 -7.08
N GLY A 116 -7.29 27.84 -6.34
CA GLY A 116 -6.70 26.66 -5.70
C GLY A 116 -7.53 26.16 -4.51
N GLY A 117 -8.22 25.04 -4.70
CA GLY A 117 -8.94 24.33 -3.66
C GLY A 117 -8.36 22.95 -3.38
N VAL A 118 -8.61 22.44 -2.18
CA VAL A 118 -8.30 21.06 -1.79
C VAL A 118 -9.59 20.39 -1.32
N LEU A 119 -9.86 19.21 -1.85
CA LEU A 119 -10.99 18.37 -1.45
C LEU A 119 -10.50 16.96 -1.16
N GLU A 120 -10.68 16.50 0.07
CA GLU A 120 -10.38 15.12 0.46
C GLU A 120 -11.67 14.36 0.75
N VAL A 121 -11.77 13.15 0.21
CA VAL A 121 -12.97 12.33 0.31
C VAL A 121 -12.58 10.89 0.56
N ARG A 122 -13.20 10.27 1.57
CA ARG A 122 -13.05 8.83 1.81
C ARG A 122 -13.61 8.03 0.63
N VAL A 123 -12.86 7.01 0.22
CA VAL A 123 -13.19 6.10 -0.87
C VAL A 123 -13.47 4.72 -0.24
N PRO A 124 -14.74 4.26 -0.21
CA PRO A 124 -15.05 2.97 0.36
C PRO A 124 -14.33 1.84 -0.40
N PRO A 125 -13.73 0.84 0.27
CA PRO A 125 -13.00 -0.24 -0.41
C PRO A 125 -13.82 -0.96 -1.49
N ALA A 126 -15.13 -1.09 -1.31
CA ALA A 126 -16.05 -1.69 -2.28
C ALA A 126 -16.24 -0.87 -3.58
N THR A 127 -15.72 0.35 -3.64
CA THR A 127 -15.70 1.18 -4.86
C THR A 127 -14.42 1.01 -5.67
N LEU A 128 -13.37 0.42 -5.08
CA LEU A 128 -12.06 0.26 -5.71
C LEU A 128 -11.91 -1.12 -6.36
N HIS A 129 -11.35 -1.11 -7.56
CA HIS A 129 -10.89 -2.30 -8.27
C HIS A 129 -9.49 -2.69 -7.78
N ARG A 130 -9.27 -4.00 -7.63
CA ARG A 130 -8.00 -4.58 -7.17
C ARG A 130 -7.14 -5.12 -8.32
N ASP A 131 -7.78 -5.37 -9.44
CA ASP A 131 -7.28 -6.08 -10.62
C ASP A 131 -7.13 -5.17 -11.86
N ARG A 132 -7.62 -3.93 -11.78
CA ARG A 132 -7.57 -2.96 -12.87
C ARG A 132 -7.45 -1.53 -12.34
N PRO A 133 -7.05 -0.55 -13.18
CA PRO A 133 -6.97 0.85 -12.77
C PRO A 133 -8.28 1.39 -12.19
N ASN A 134 -8.14 2.25 -11.19
CA ASN A 134 -9.22 3.01 -10.58
C ASN A 134 -9.34 4.38 -11.24
N VAL A 135 -10.50 4.69 -11.81
CA VAL A 135 -10.73 5.99 -12.48
C VAL A 135 -11.35 6.97 -11.49
N LEU A 136 -10.70 8.12 -11.36
CA LEU A 136 -11.16 9.28 -10.60
C LEU A 136 -11.70 10.33 -11.59
N ASP A 137 -13.01 10.60 -11.58
CA ASP A 137 -13.60 11.70 -12.33
C ASP A 137 -13.88 12.89 -11.41
N ALA A 138 -13.42 14.07 -11.82
CA ALA A 138 -13.86 15.34 -11.27
C ALA A 138 -14.81 16.01 -12.28
N ARG A 139 -16.10 16.02 -11.96
CA ARG A 139 -17.15 16.58 -12.83
C ARG A 139 -17.49 17.99 -12.35
N PHE A 140 -17.08 18.98 -13.12
CA PHE A 140 -17.33 20.38 -12.82
C PHE A 140 -18.56 20.87 -13.55
N VAL A 141 -19.44 21.59 -12.84
CA VAL A 141 -20.50 22.41 -13.41
C VAL A 141 -20.18 23.85 -13.06
N LEU A 142 -19.76 24.62 -14.06
CA LEU A 142 -19.23 25.97 -13.90
C LEU A 142 -20.26 26.99 -14.37
N ARG A 143 -20.58 27.97 -13.51
CA ARG A 143 -21.42 29.13 -13.87
C ARG A 143 -20.59 30.40 -13.68
N PRO A 144 -20.05 30.98 -14.77
CA PRO A 144 -19.21 32.17 -14.67
C PRO A 144 -20.03 33.35 -14.12
N SER A 145 -19.42 34.14 -13.25
CA SER A 145 -20.06 35.30 -12.61
C SER A 145 -19.92 36.63 -13.38
N GLY A 146 -19.34 36.63 -14.58
CA GLY A 146 -19.13 37.86 -15.36
C GLY A 146 -18.95 37.64 -16.87
N GLY A 147 -19.10 38.71 -17.65
CA GLY A 147 -18.99 38.74 -19.12
C GLY A 147 -17.55 38.82 -19.66
N GLY A 148 -16.59 38.26 -18.94
CA GLY A 148 -15.22 38.14 -19.44
C GLY A 148 -15.17 37.27 -20.70
N SER A 149 -14.26 37.58 -21.63
CA SER A 149 -14.10 36.81 -22.87
C SER A 149 -13.48 35.42 -22.65
N ALA A 150 -12.86 35.18 -21.49
CA ALA A 150 -12.32 33.87 -21.13
C ALA A 150 -13.47 32.93 -20.72
N GLY A 151 -13.61 31.81 -21.44
CA GLY A 151 -14.57 30.78 -21.09
C GLY A 151 -14.29 30.14 -19.72
N PRO A 152 -15.30 29.53 -19.07
CA PRO A 152 -15.12 28.83 -17.82
C PRO A 152 -14.11 27.68 -17.96
N PHE A 153 -13.28 27.48 -16.94
CA PHE A 153 -12.25 26.43 -16.93
C PHE A 153 -12.23 25.68 -15.59
N ALA A 154 -11.73 24.45 -15.63
CA ALA A 154 -11.37 23.67 -14.45
C ALA A 154 -10.02 22.99 -14.66
N ARG A 155 -9.29 22.77 -13.58
CA ARG A 155 -7.98 22.10 -13.58
C ARG A 155 -7.83 21.20 -12.37
N LEU A 156 -7.22 20.03 -12.56
CA LEU A 156 -6.62 19.22 -11.51
C LEU A 156 -5.11 19.47 -11.45
N GLY A 157 -4.60 19.74 -10.27
CA GLY A 157 -3.18 19.93 -9.98
C GLY A 157 -2.43 18.60 -9.91
N PRO A 158 -1.11 18.61 -10.19
CA PRO A 158 -0.26 17.41 -10.20
C PRO A 158 -0.16 16.70 -8.83
N GLN A 159 -0.55 17.38 -7.76
CA GLN A 159 -0.59 16.84 -6.39
C GLN A 159 -1.85 16.02 -6.12
N THR A 160 -2.85 16.02 -7.02
CA THR A 160 -4.04 15.17 -6.89
C THR A 160 -3.61 13.71 -6.76
N LEU A 161 -4.19 13.00 -5.79
CA LEU A 161 -3.73 11.67 -5.42
C LEU A 161 -4.86 10.73 -5.00
N MET A 162 -4.55 9.44 -5.11
CA MET A 162 -5.28 8.35 -4.49
C MET A 162 -4.41 7.73 -3.39
N HIS A 163 -4.93 7.67 -2.17
CA HIS A 163 -4.32 7.03 -1.03
C HIS A 163 -5.04 5.70 -0.76
N TYR A 164 -4.34 4.59 -0.96
CA TYR A 164 -4.79 3.26 -0.61
C TYR A 164 -4.28 2.89 0.78
N GLN A 165 -5.16 2.88 1.76
CA GLN A 165 -4.89 2.24 3.03
C GLN A 165 -4.85 0.72 2.81
N LEU A 166 -3.69 0.10 3.01
CA LEU A 166 -3.50 -1.33 2.81
C LEU A 166 -3.62 -2.07 4.14
N PHE A 167 -4.23 -3.23 4.11
CA PHE A 167 -4.32 -4.16 5.23
C PHE A 167 -3.21 -5.19 5.12
N VAL A 168 -2.45 -5.29 6.20
CA VAL A 168 -1.62 -6.45 6.48
C VAL A 168 -2.08 -6.96 7.83
N PRO A 169 -2.69 -8.17 7.91
CA PRO A 169 -3.02 -8.75 9.20
C PRO A 169 -1.76 -8.79 10.08
N PRO A 170 -1.86 -8.43 11.37
CA PRO A 170 -0.68 -8.41 12.22
C PRO A 170 -0.08 -9.81 12.33
N GLY A 171 1.22 -9.92 12.02
CA GLY A 171 1.93 -11.20 11.96
C GLY A 171 1.87 -11.90 10.59
N GLU A 172 1.01 -11.45 9.67
CA GLU A 172 1.06 -11.89 8.28
C GLU A 172 1.99 -10.99 7.48
N GLU A 173 2.78 -11.58 6.59
CA GLU A 173 3.56 -10.81 5.64
C GLU A 173 2.66 -10.37 4.48
N PRO A 174 2.75 -9.12 4.00
CA PRO A 174 1.97 -8.71 2.83
C PRO A 174 2.23 -9.66 1.66
N PRO A 175 1.17 -10.08 0.93
CA PRO A 175 1.30 -11.09 -0.11
C PRO A 175 2.34 -10.66 -1.14
N SER A 176 3.22 -11.59 -1.49
CA SER A 176 4.33 -11.44 -2.43
C SER A 176 3.85 -11.52 -3.89
N LEU A 177 2.81 -10.76 -4.23
CA LEU A 177 2.27 -10.73 -5.60
C LEU A 177 3.12 -9.84 -6.49
N LEU A 178 3.31 -10.28 -7.74
CA LEU A 178 3.99 -9.49 -8.76
C LEU A 178 3.25 -8.17 -9.05
N GLU A 179 1.92 -8.16 -8.95
CA GLU A 179 1.13 -6.93 -9.13
C GLU A 179 1.42 -5.87 -8.06
N ALA A 180 1.97 -6.28 -6.90
CA ALA A 180 2.36 -5.38 -5.82
C ALA A 180 3.69 -4.64 -6.09
N PHE A 181 4.45 -5.05 -7.12
CA PHE A 181 5.73 -4.42 -7.45
C PHE A 181 5.58 -2.91 -7.77
N PRO A 182 6.43 -2.03 -7.19
CA PRO A 182 7.66 -2.33 -6.44
C PRO A 182 7.48 -2.36 -4.91
N PHE A 183 6.27 -2.35 -4.38
CA PHE A 183 6.07 -2.53 -2.94
C PHE A 183 6.32 -4.00 -2.56
N PRO A 184 7.09 -4.30 -1.49
CA PRO A 184 7.68 -3.42 -0.47
C PRO A 184 9.17 -3.09 -0.68
N LEU A 185 9.74 -3.29 -1.87
CA LEU A 185 11.17 -3.04 -2.16
C LEU A 185 11.58 -1.57 -1.95
N VAL A 186 10.63 -0.65 -2.07
CA VAL A 186 10.84 0.78 -1.90
C VAL A 186 9.99 1.25 -0.71
N ARG A 187 10.43 0.99 0.51
CA ARG A 187 9.79 1.46 1.75
C ARG A 187 10.56 2.65 2.33
N GLY A 188 10.04 3.86 2.13
CA GLY A 188 10.51 5.07 2.81
C GLY A 188 11.93 5.52 2.42
N GLY A 189 12.22 6.81 2.67
CA GLY A 189 13.48 7.44 2.30
C GLY A 189 13.52 7.88 0.84
N THR A 190 13.98 9.10 0.60
CA THR A 190 14.23 9.65 -0.74
C THR A 190 15.70 10.04 -0.85
N PRO A 191 16.51 9.38 -1.70
CA PRO A 191 16.16 8.20 -2.51
C PRO A 191 16.18 6.90 -1.70
N ALA A 192 15.24 5.99 -1.98
CA ALA A 192 15.25 4.63 -1.49
C ALA A 192 16.40 3.86 -2.15
N ARG A 193 17.26 3.24 -1.34
CA ARG A 193 18.36 2.41 -1.83
C ARG A 193 17.81 1.08 -2.35
N LEU A 194 18.34 0.61 -3.48
CA LEU A 194 17.97 -0.66 -4.09
C LEU A 194 19.21 -1.36 -4.61
N GLY A 195 19.53 -2.56 -4.13
CA GLY A 195 20.57 -3.39 -4.73
C GLY A 195 20.14 -3.91 -6.09
N LEU A 196 21.02 -3.85 -7.09
CA LEU A 196 20.85 -4.48 -8.39
C LEU A 196 21.95 -5.53 -8.54
N VAL A 197 21.63 -6.75 -8.14
CA VAL A 197 22.57 -7.88 -8.15
C VAL A 197 22.53 -8.53 -9.53
N LEU A 198 23.68 -8.54 -10.20
CA LEU A 198 23.87 -9.07 -11.54
C LEU A 198 24.89 -10.22 -11.54
N PRO A 199 24.97 -11.02 -12.61
CA PRO A 199 26.11 -11.92 -12.81
C PRO A 199 27.44 -11.16 -12.74
N SER A 200 28.51 -11.84 -12.32
CA SER A 200 29.85 -11.24 -12.21
C SER A 200 30.36 -10.65 -13.52
N ALA A 201 29.97 -11.25 -14.64
CA ALA A 201 30.12 -10.70 -15.98
C ALA A 201 28.73 -10.60 -16.62
N PRO A 202 27.99 -9.50 -16.45
CA PRO A 202 26.66 -9.37 -17.03
C PRO A 202 26.74 -9.25 -18.56
N SER A 203 25.82 -9.88 -19.27
CA SER A 203 25.64 -9.70 -20.71
C SER A 203 24.85 -8.42 -21.02
N ASP A 204 24.86 -7.99 -22.28
CA ASP A 204 24.03 -6.85 -22.73
C ASP A 204 22.54 -7.07 -22.44
N SER A 205 22.08 -8.31 -22.53
CA SER A 205 20.70 -8.67 -22.18
C SER A 205 20.43 -8.49 -20.68
N ASP A 206 21.36 -8.90 -19.81
CA ASP A 206 21.21 -8.74 -18.36
C ASP A 206 21.12 -7.25 -17.99
N LEU A 207 21.99 -6.43 -18.58
CA LEU A 207 22.00 -4.98 -18.39
C LEU A 207 20.71 -4.32 -18.89
N ALA A 208 20.22 -4.72 -20.08
CA ALA A 208 18.99 -4.18 -20.64
C ALA A 208 17.77 -4.47 -19.74
N VAL A 209 17.66 -5.70 -19.22
CA VAL A 209 16.58 -6.07 -18.29
C VAL A 209 16.73 -5.31 -16.98
N ALA A 210 17.95 -5.24 -16.43
CA ALA A 210 18.23 -4.55 -15.18
C ALA A 210 17.87 -3.06 -15.25
N LEU A 211 18.25 -2.37 -16.34
CA LEU A 211 17.91 -0.97 -16.56
C LEU A 211 16.40 -0.76 -16.74
N ARG A 212 15.70 -1.66 -17.45
CA ARG A 212 14.23 -1.61 -17.57
C ARG A 212 13.54 -1.78 -16.22
N LEU A 213 14.00 -2.72 -15.40
CA LEU A 213 13.48 -2.95 -14.05
C LEU A 213 13.74 -1.76 -13.14
N VAL A 214 14.94 -1.19 -13.16
CA VAL A 214 15.27 0.02 -12.38
C VAL A 214 14.43 1.21 -12.84
N ALA A 215 14.26 1.40 -14.16
CA ALA A 215 13.43 2.48 -14.70
C ALA A 215 11.95 2.30 -14.31
N ASP A 216 11.41 1.08 -14.41
CA ASP A 216 10.05 0.78 -13.97
C ASP A 216 9.88 0.98 -12.47
N THR A 217 10.85 0.52 -11.67
CA THR A 217 10.87 0.72 -10.21
C THR A 217 10.90 2.20 -9.87
N GLY A 218 11.81 2.96 -10.49
CA GLY A 218 11.93 4.40 -10.31
C GLY A 218 10.65 5.14 -10.68
N ARG A 219 10.05 4.81 -11.84
CA ARG A 219 8.77 5.39 -12.27
C ARG A 219 7.66 5.12 -11.25
N ARG A 220 7.49 3.86 -10.83
CA ARG A 220 6.45 3.47 -9.86
C ARG A 220 6.69 4.02 -8.46
N ALA A 221 7.95 4.25 -8.10
CA ALA A 221 8.37 4.89 -6.85
C ALA A 221 8.36 6.42 -6.90
N GLY A 222 7.94 7.05 -7.99
CA GLY A 222 7.90 8.51 -8.12
C GLY A 222 9.28 9.18 -8.28
N GLY A 223 10.27 8.46 -8.80
CA GLY A 223 11.59 8.96 -9.18
C GLY A 223 12.68 8.85 -8.10
N GLY A 224 12.37 8.34 -6.92
CA GLY A 224 13.27 8.34 -5.76
C GLY A 224 14.03 7.03 -5.52
N VAL A 225 14.60 6.38 -6.53
CA VAL A 225 15.35 5.12 -6.34
C VAL A 225 16.82 5.32 -6.66
N ALA A 226 17.70 4.94 -5.73
CA ALA A 226 19.14 4.95 -5.90
C ALA A 226 19.63 3.50 -6.06
N PRO A 227 19.75 2.99 -7.30
CA PRO A 227 20.23 1.64 -7.55
C PRO A 227 21.73 1.54 -7.22
N GLU A 228 22.11 0.50 -6.49
CA GLU A 228 23.50 0.11 -6.23
C GLU A 228 23.79 -1.18 -6.98
N VAL A 229 24.61 -1.11 -8.02
CA VAL A 229 24.91 -2.27 -8.87
C VAL A 229 25.95 -3.16 -8.18
N VAL A 230 25.63 -4.43 -8.02
CA VAL A 230 26.48 -5.43 -7.34
C VAL A 230 26.73 -6.60 -8.29
N THR A 231 27.94 -6.64 -8.86
CA THR A 231 28.40 -7.74 -9.75
C THR A 231 29.38 -8.68 -9.05
N ALA A 232 30.18 -8.17 -8.12
CA ALA A 232 31.15 -8.94 -7.33
C ALA A 232 30.78 -8.92 -5.85
N GLY A 233 31.10 -10.00 -5.12
CA GLY A 233 30.88 -10.08 -3.68
C GLY A 233 29.40 -10.02 -3.26
N ALA A 234 28.47 -10.38 -4.16
CA ALA A 234 27.03 -10.27 -3.95
C ALA A 234 26.56 -10.95 -2.65
N GLU A 235 27.19 -12.04 -2.24
CA GLU A 235 26.86 -12.74 -0.99
C GLU A 235 27.19 -11.92 0.26
N GLY A 236 28.40 -11.37 0.32
CA GLY A 236 28.81 -10.50 1.42
C GLY A 236 27.94 -9.24 1.47
N TRP A 237 27.62 -8.67 0.31
CA TRP A 237 26.75 -7.50 0.21
C TRP A 237 25.32 -7.81 0.70
N LEU A 238 24.68 -8.86 0.20
CA LEU A 238 23.30 -9.21 0.58
C LEU A 238 23.16 -9.53 2.08
N ARG A 239 24.22 -10.08 2.70
CA ARG A 239 24.27 -10.37 4.14
C ARG A 239 24.43 -9.12 5.01
N SER A 240 25.06 -8.07 4.49
CA SER A 240 25.52 -6.93 5.31
C SER A 240 24.80 -5.62 5.00
N SER A 241 24.21 -5.46 3.82
CA SER A 241 23.66 -4.18 3.39
C SER A 241 22.35 -3.84 4.10
N GLY A 242 21.52 -4.86 4.40
CA GLY A 242 20.14 -4.65 4.85
C GLY A 242 19.27 -3.90 3.82
N VAL A 243 19.74 -3.82 2.57
CA VAL A 243 19.08 -3.08 1.47
C VAL A 243 18.30 -4.08 0.60
N PRO A 244 17.03 -3.78 0.24
CA PRO A 244 16.28 -4.59 -0.71
C PRO A 244 17.02 -4.75 -2.03
N ALA A 245 16.95 -5.93 -2.66
CA ALA A 245 17.70 -6.21 -3.87
C ALA A 245 16.85 -6.83 -4.99
N LEU A 246 17.17 -6.47 -6.22
CA LEU A 246 16.73 -7.14 -7.45
C LEU A 246 17.88 -8.01 -7.96
N LEU A 247 17.65 -9.32 -8.06
CA LEU A 247 18.58 -10.26 -8.69
C LEU A 247 18.15 -10.43 -10.15
N VAL A 248 19.00 -10.03 -11.10
CA VAL A 248 18.64 -9.99 -12.53
C VAL A 248 19.67 -10.74 -13.37
N GLY A 249 19.24 -11.82 -14.02
CA GLY A 249 20.07 -12.63 -14.91
C GLY A 249 19.65 -14.11 -14.91
N PRO A 250 20.36 -14.97 -15.67
CA PRO A 250 20.08 -16.39 -15.72
C PRO A 250 20.35 -17.07 -14.37
N LEU A 251 19.47 -17.95 -13.92
CA LEU A 251 19.58 -18.62 -12.61
C LEU A 251 20.94 -19.32 -12.40
N GLY A 252 21.49 -19.94 -13.45
CA GLY A 252 22.80 -20.61 -13.38
C GLY A 252 24.01 -19.68 -13.31
N ARG A 253 23.82 -18.37 -13.56
CA ARG A 253 24.89 -17.35 -13.53
C ARG A 253 24.72 -16.34 -12.41
N LEU A 254 23.54 -16.29 -11.80
CA LEU A 254 23.27 -15.42 -10.67
C LEU A 254 23.85 -16.02 -9.39
N PRO A 255 24.73 -15.29 -8.69
CA PRO A 255 25.19 -15.72 -7.39
C PRO A 255 23.98 -15.86 -6.45
N LEU A 256 23.91 -16.98 -5.74
CA LEU A 256 22.94 -17.25 -4.65
C LEU A 256 21.49 -17.42 -5.09
N ALA A 257 21.17 -17.31 -6.39
CA ALA A 257 19.79 -17.47 -6.88
C ALA A 257 19.19 -18.80 -6.41
N ALA A 258 19.93 -19.91 -6.49
CA ALA A 258 19.45 -21.20 -6.00
C ALA A 258 19.20 -21.22 -4.48
N ALA A 259 20.02 -20.53 -3.67
CA ALA A 259 19.84 -20.47 -2.23
C ALA A 259 18.64 -19.60 -1.83
N VAL A 260 18.49 -18.44 -2.50
CA VAL A 260 17.36 -17.52 -2.33
C VAL A 260 16.05 -18.19 -2.75
N LEU A 261 16.03 -18.87 -3.91
CA LEU A 261 14.86 -19.62 -4.38
C LEU A 261 14.48 -20.75 -3.42
N ARG A 262 15.44 -21.57 -2.97
CA ARG A 262 15.17 -22.62 -1.98
C ARG A 262 14.65 -22.05 -0.66
N GLY A 263 15.23 -20.94 -0.17
CA GLY A 263 14.75 -20.24 1.02
C GLY A 263 13.31 -19.72 0.86
N ALA A 264 12.92 -19.36 -0.36
CA ALA A 264 11.56 -19.00 -0.73
C ALA A 264 10.64 -20.21 -1.02
N GLY A 265 11.10 -21.44 -0.77
CA GLY A 265 10.31 -22.66 -0.96
C GLY A 265 10.29 -23.21 -2.39
N PHE A 266 11.11 -22.69 -3.30
CA PHE A 266 11.19 -23.15 -4.68
C PHE A 266 12.10 -24.36 -4.83
N SER A 267 11.65 -25.32 -5.63
CA SER A 267 12.49 -26.38 -6.16
C SER A 267 12.97 -25.98 -7.56
N PRO A 268 14.23 -26.22 -7.96
CA PRO A 268 14.78 -25.79 -9.26
C PRO A 268 14.06 -26.33 -10.51
N ALA A 269 13.04 -27.17 -10.35
CA ALA A 269 12.20 -27.69 -11.43
C ALA A 269 10.74 -27.18 -11.39
N LEU A 270 10.34 -26.42 -10.35
CA LEU A 270 8.94 -26.03 -10.12
C LEU A 270 8.82 -24.54 -9.75
N GLY A 271 7.90 -23.85 -10.40
CA GLY A 271 7.52 -22.46 -10.15
C GLY A 271 6.66 -22.32 -8.90
N PRO A 272 6.20 -21.10 -8.58
CA PRO A 272 5.50 -20.82 -7.34
C PRO A 272 4.20 -21.61 -7.17
N ALA A 273 3.56 -22.03 -8.27
CA ALA A 273 2.33 -22.81 -8.27
C ALA A 273 2.55 -24.31 -8.58
N GLY A 274 3.81 -24.78 -8.56
CA GLY A 274 4.16 -26.17 -8.85
C GLY A 274 4.23 -26.49 -10.35
N GLU A 275 4.26 -25.49 -11.23
CA GLU A 275 4.44 -25.63 -12.67
C GLU A 275 5.90 -25.84 -13.05
N SER A 276 6.21 -26.59 -14.10
CA SER A 276 7.61 -26.73 -14.54
C SER A 276 8.14 -25.43 -15.13
N VAL A 277 9.24 -24.91 -14.57
CA VAL A 277 9.95 -23.74 -15.10
C VAL A 277 11.05 -24.22 -16.04
N GLY A 278 10.86 -24.00 -17.33
CA GLY A 278 11.83 -24.28 -18.38
C GLY A 278 13.03 -23.34 -18.34
N ARG A 279 14.08 -23.70 -19.09
CA ARG A 279 15.33 -22.93 -19.16
C ARG A 279 15.14 -21.52 -19.73
N ASP A 280 14.11 -21.34 -20.54
CA ASP A 280 13.78 -20.08 -21.22
C ASP A 280 12.66 -19.31 -20.50
N ASP A 281 12.12 -19.86 -19.40
CA ASP A 281 11.05 -19.22 -18.65
C ASP A 281 11.63 -18.15 -17.71
N GLY A 282 11.08 -16.95 -17.81
CA GLY A 282 11.41 -15.85 -16.91
C GLY A 282 10.76 -16.06 -15.55
N LEU A 283 11.57 -16.23 -14.51
CA LEU A 283 11.07 -16.37 -13.15
C LEU A 283 11.21 -15.04 -12.40
N LEU A 284 10.12 -14.56 -11.82
CA LEU A 284 10.11 -13.39 -10.95
C LEU A 284 9.57 -13.78 -9.58
N VAL A 285 10.47 -13.80 -8.59
CA VAL A 285 10.17 -14.23 -7.22
C VAL A 285 10.53 -13.13 -6.25
N ARG A 286 9.65 -12.87 -5.30
CA ARG A 286 10.04 -12.19 -4.06
C ARG A 286 10.41 -13.25 -3.03
N ALA A 287 11.63 -13.15 -2.52
CA ALA A 287 12.15 -14.05 -1.50
C ALA A 287 12.57 -13.22 -0.28
N ARG A 288 12.41 -13.78 0.92
CA ARG A 288 13.15 -13.26 2.07
C ARG A 288 14.61 -13.66 1.90
N SER A 289 15.49 -12.74 2.26
CA SER A 289 16.90 -13.08 2.41
C SER A 289 16.99 -14.28 3.35
N PRO A 290 17.76 -15.34 3.01
CA PRO A 290 17.99 -16.44 3.94
C PRO A 290 18.81 -16.03 5.18
N TRP A 291 19.23 -14.77 5.23
CA TRP A 291 19.99 -14.17 6.32
C TRP A 291 19.15 -13.24 7.21
N ASP A 292 17.88 -13.02 6.87
CA ASP A 292 16.87 -12.32 7.69
C ASP A 292 15.97 -13.32 8.43
#